data_AF-A0A8X6HT08-F1
#
_entry.id   AF-A0A8X6HT08-F1
#
_cell.length_a   1.000
_cell.length_b   1.000
_cell.length_c   1.000
_cell.angle_alpha   90.00
_cell.angle_beta   90.00
_cell.angle_gamma   90.00
#
_symmetry.space_group_name_H-M   'P 1'
#
loop_
_entity.id
_entity.type
_entity.pdbx_description
1 polymer ?
#
loop_
_entity_poly.entity_id
_entity_poly.type
_entity_poly.pdbx_seq_one_letter_code
_entity_poly.pdbx_strand_id
1 'polypeptide(L)'
;GCTIVRPWEALVIGMVAGFLVLISIPLIDKLHIDDPTNTFAVHGIAGAWGMLAIGLFSIKDNMRNYTRDLDGLFKGGGWKLLGIQAMSCGILFSWSILVSLILLYIVHKVVGMRMPLEEEILGPDYIDHCLKHD
;
A
#
# COMPACT_ATOMS: atom_id res chain seq x y z
N GLY A 1 -0.15 -13.83 2.22
CA GLY A 1 1.27 -14.23 2.32
C GLY A 1 1.54 -15.07 3.55
N CYS A 2 1.20 -14.59 4.74
CA CYS A 2 1.57 -15.18 6.04
C CYS A 2 1.36 -16.70 6.20
N THR A 3 0.31 -17.27 5.62
CA THR A 3 -0.04 -18.70 5.78
C THR A 3 0.56 -19.61 4.71
N ILE A 4 1.12 -19.06 3.63
CA ILE A 4 1.44 -19.80 2.40
C ILE A 4 2.90 -19.65 1.96
N VAL A 5 3.79 -19.16 2.83
CA VAL A 5 5.24 -19.07 2.59
C VAL A 5 6.01 -19.69 3.75
N ARG A 6 7.25 -20.13 3.53
CA ARG A 6 8.11 -20.66 4.60
C ARG A 6 8.57 -19.53 5.53
N PRO A 7 8.86 -19.81 6.82
CA PRO A 7 9.30 -18.78 7.76
C PRO A 7 10.51 -17.96 7.30
N TRP A 8 11.51 -18.60 6.69
CA TRP A 8 12.69 -17.89 6.17
C TRP A 8 12.38 -17.02 4.95
N GLU A 9 11.39 -17.40 4.13
CA GLU A 9 10.94 -16.60 2.98
C GLU A 9 10.22 -15.35 3.45
N ALA A 10 9.46 -15.44 4.55
CA ALA A 10 8.82 -14.28 5.15
C ALA A 10 9.84 -13.22 5.60
N LEU A 11 11.00 -13.62 6.12
CA LEU A 11 12.10 -12.71 6.44
C LEU A 11 12.61 -11.99 5.19
N VAL A 12 12.84 -12.73 4.10
CA VAL A 12 13.30 -12.15 2.82
C VAL A 12 12.27 -11.18 2.25
N ILE A 13 10.99 -11.55 2.23
CA ILE A 13 9.90 -10.70 1.74
C ILE A 13 9.82 -9.40 2.56
N GLY A 14 9.94 -9.49 3.89
CA GLY A 14 9.93 -8.34 4.79
C GLY A 14 11.14 -7.42 4.60
N MET A 15 12.34 -7.98 4.44
CA MET A 15 13.56 -7.19 4.15
C MET A 15 13.43 -6.41 2.84
N VAL A 16 12.94 -7.05 1.79
CA VAL A 16 12.72 -6.38 0.49
C VAL A 16 11.63 -5.31 0.62
N ALA A 17 10.55 -5.57 1.37
CA ALA A 17 9.51 -4.59 1.63
C ALA A 17 10.07 -3.34 2.32
N GLY A 18 10.87 -3.51 3.38
CA GLY A 18 11.50 -2.40 4.09
C GLY A 18 12.44 -1.60 3.19
N PHE A 19 13.24 -2.27 2.36
CA PHE A 19 14.12 -1.59 1.40
C PHE A 19 13.35 -0.77 0.36
N LEU A 20 12.25 -1.33 -0.18
CA LEU A 20 11.39 -0.62 -1.13
C LEU A 20 10.78 0.63 -0.51
N VAL A 21 10.35 0.57 0.76
CA VAL A 21 9.84 1.73 1.50
C VAL A 21 10.90 2.82 1.66
N LEU A 22 12.12 2.45 2.07
CA LEU A 22 13.21 3.40 2.27
C LEU A 22 13.59 4.15 0.99
N ILE A 23 13.49 3.49 -0.16
CA ILE A 23 13.75 4.11 -1.46
C ILE A 23 12.55 4.93 -1.95
N SER A 24 11.32 4.48 -1.67
CA SER A 24 10.14 5.12 -2.24
C SER A 24 9.81 6.47 -1.62
N ILE A 25 10.02 6.64 -0.30
CA ILE A 25 9.79 7.91 0.40
C ILE A 25 10.48 9.09 -0.31
N PRO A 26 11.82 9.10 -0.48
CA PRO A 26 12.50 10.22 -1.15
C PRO A 26 12.16 10.35 -2.63
N LEU A 27 11.62 9.31 -3.28
CA LEU A 27 11.13 9.41 -4.66
C LEU A 27 9.77 10.10 -4.72
N ILE A 28 8.87 9.82 -3.77
CA ILE A 28 7.57 10.47 -3.63
C ILE A 28 7.78 11.95 -3.30
N ASP A 29 8.69 12.26 -2.38
CA ASP A 29 9.05 13.65 -2.03
C ASP A 29 9.57 14.43 -3.25
N LYS A 30 10.41 13.80 -4.07
CA LYS A 30 10.91 14.40 -5.33
C LYS A 30 9.82 14.65 -6.37
N LEU A 31 8.71 13.92 -6.29
CA LEU A 31 7.53 14.15 -7.12
C LEU A 31 6.62 15.26 -6.57
N HIS A 32 6.99 15.87 -5.43
CA HIS A 32 6.19 16.87 -4.71
C HIS A 32 4.78 16.36 -4.37
N ILE A 33 4.68 15.06 -4.06
CA ILE A 33 3.47 14.44 -3.56
C ILE A 33 3.53 14.50 -2.03
N ASP A 34 2.64 15.30 -1.45
CA ASP A 34 2.54 15.48 0.00
C ASP A 34 1.82 14.27 0.64
N ASP A 35 2.61 13.25 1.01
CA ASP A 35 2.17 12.09 1.80
C ASP A 35 2.71 12.22 3.24
N PRO A 36 2.02 12.99 4.11
CA PRO A 36 2.58 13.44 5.39
C PRO A 36 2.92 12.30 6.36
N THR A 37 2.31 11.13 6.17
CA THR A 37 2.52 9.95 7.01
C THR A 37 3.31 8.85 6.31
N ASN A 38 3.75 9.08 5.07
CA ASN A 38 4.36 8.07 4.20
C ASN A 38 3.48 6.82 4.02
N THR A 39 2.16 6.99 4.09
CA THR A 39 1.17 5.90 4.06
C THR A 39 1.24 5.15 2.72
N PHE A 40 1.43 5.87 1.61
CA PHE A 40 1.54 5.24 0.29
C PHE A 40 2.80 4.39 0.17
N ALA A 41 3.92 4.84 0.75
CA ALA A 41 5.16 4.07 0.76
C ALA A 41 4.97 2.76 1.55
N VAL A 42 4.50 2.84 2.80
CA VAL A 42 4.42 1.68 3.70
C VAL A 42 3.26 0.74 3.40
N HIS A 43 2.13 1.23 2.90
CA HIS A 43 0.96 0.39 2.60
C HIS A 43 0.82 0.11 1.10
N GLY A 44 0.93 1.15 0.27
CA GLY A 44 0.78 1.02 -1.19
C GLY A 44 1.90 0.17 -1.79
N ILE A 45 3.14 0.62 -1.65
CA ILE A 45 4.31 -0.02 -2.30
C ILE A 45 4.65 -1.35 -1.64
N ALA A 46 4.74 -1.39 -0.30
CA ALA A 46 5.02 -2.65 0.41
C ALA A 46 3.87 -3.68 0.22
N GLY A 47 2.62 -3.21 0.15
CA GLY A 47 1.46 -4.06 -0.15
C GLY A 47 1.51 -4.64 -1.56
N ALA A 48 1.83 -3.83 -2.55
CA ALA A 48 2.04 -4.28 -3.93
C ALA A 48 3.11 -5.38 -4.02
N TRP A 49 4.26 -5.13 -3.37
CA TRP A 49 5.33 -6.12 -3.26
C TRP A 49 4.86 -7.40 -2.57
N GLY A 50 4.12 -7.29 -1.47
CA GLY A 50 3.56 -8.43 -0.75
C GLY A 50 2.67 -9.32 -1.62
N MET A 51 1.87 -8.73 -2.51
CA MET A 51 1.04 -9.49 -3.45
C MET A 51 1.87 -10.18 -4.54
N LEU A 52 2.85 -9.48 -5.11
CA LEU A 52 3.77 -10.08 -6.07
C LEU A 52 4.58 -11.22 -5.44
N ALA A 53 5.00 -11.06 -4.19
CA ALA A 53 5.70 -12.09 -3.42
C ALA A 53 4.85 -13.35 -3.22
N ILE A 54 3.51 -13.25 -3.15
CA ILE A 54 2.63 -14.44 -3.17
C ILE A 54 2.83 -15.19 -4.50
N GLY A 55 2.80 -14.48 -5.62
CA GLY A 55 3.02 -15.06 -6.94
C GLY A 55 4.40 -15.72 -7.13
N LEU A 56 5.38 -15.32 -6.35
CA LEU A 56 6.75 -15.84 -6.41
C LEU A 56 6.99 -17.01 -5.44
N PHE A 57 6.61 -16.85 -4.18
CA PHE A 57 7.05 -17.72 -3.08
C PHE A 57 5.99 -18.70 -2.59
N SER A 58 4.71 -18.52 -2.93
CA SER A 58 3.65 -19.30 -2.29
C SER A 58 3.79 -20.80 -2.53
N ILE A 59 3.48 -21.59 -1.52
CA ILE A 59 3.37 -23.04 -1.61
C ILE A 59 1.88 -23.37 -1.63
N LYS A 60 1.50 -24.31 -2.49
CA LYS A 60 0.19 -24.97 -2.45
C LYS A 60 -0.15 -25.36 -1.01
N ASP A 61 -1.25 -24.81 -0.52
CA ASP A 61 -1.76 -25.11 0.82
C ASP A 61 -3.00 -26.01 0.72
N ASN A 62 -2.93 -27.19 1.32
CA ASN A 62 -4.03 -28.15 1.38
C ASN A 62 -5.06 -27.80 2.47
N MET A 63 -4.80 -26.82 3.34
CA MET A 63 -5.67 -26.50 4.47
C MET A 63 -6.86 -25.63 4.07
N ARG A 64 -6.62 -24.53 3.35
CA ARG A 64 -7.70 -23.60 2.93
C ARG A 64 -7.70 -23.25 1.44
N ASN A 65 -6.80 -23.87 0.67
CA ASN A 65 -6.67 -23.69 -0.77
C ASN A 65 -6.61 -22.20 -1.21
N TYR A 66 -5.83 -21.39 -0.49
CA TYR A 66 -5.71 -19.95 -0.73
C TYR A 66 -5.24 -19.60 -2.15
N THR A 67 -4.42 -20.46 -2.76
CA THR A 67 -3.83 -20.24 -4.08
C THR A 67 -4.56 -21.00 -5.19
N ARG A 68 -5.68 -21.69 -4.90
CA ARG A 68 -6.40 -22.55 -5.85
C ARG A 68 -5.49 -23.61 -6.49
N ASP A 69 -4.74 -24.31 -5.64
CA ASP A 69 -3.79 -25.37 -5.98
C ASP A 69 -2.65 -24.89 -6.90
N LEU A 70 -2.41 -23.59 -6.95
CA LEU A 70 -1.28 -23.01 -7.68
C LEU A 70 -0.09 -22.80 -6.74
N ASP A 71 1.07 -23.19 -7.22
CA ASP A 71 2.36 -22.87 -6.62
C ASP A 71 2.89 -21.52 -7.15
N GLY A 72 3.75 -20.89 -6.38
CA GLY A 72 4.49 -19.71 -6.80
C GLY A 72 5.54 -20.04 -7.86
N LEU A 73 6.03 -19.02 -8.56
CA LEU A 73 7.03 -19.17 -9.63
C LEU A 73 8.28 -19.93 -9.15
N PHE A 74 8.80 -19.61 -7.96
CA PHE A 74 9.97 -20.27 -7.38
C PHE A 74 9.70 -21.67 -6.84
N LYS A 75 8.43 -22.09 -6.83
CA LYS A 75 7.97 -23.43 -6.44
C LYS A 75 7.59 -24.30 -7.63
N GLY A 76 7.79 -23.81 -8.85
CA GLY A 76 7.49 -24.54 -10.08
C GLY A 76 6.07 -24.36 -10.62
N GLY A 77 5.25 -23.50 -10.02
CA GLY A 77 3.87 -23.25 -10.46
C GLY A 77 3.73 -22.36 -11.71
N GLY A 78 4.86 -21.96 -12.31
CA GLY A 78 4.91 -21.15 -13.52
C GLY A 78 4.41 -19.71 -13.32
N TRP A 79 4.07 -19.04 -14.42
CA TRP A 79 3.73 -17.61 -14.43
C TRP A 79 2.29 -17.29 -14.05
N LYS A 80 1.42 -18.31 -13.96
CA LYS A 80 -0.03 -18.12 -13.80
C LYS A 80 -0.37 -17.38 -12.52
N LEU A 81 0.17 -17.82 -11.37
CA LEU A 81 -0.15 -17.20 -10.08
C LEU A 81 0.42 -15.79 -10.00
N LEU A 82 1.66 -15.57 -10.48
CA LEU A 82 2.25 -14.24 -10.53
C LEU A 82 1.44 -13.28 -11.40
N GLY A 83 0.98 -13.72 -12.58
CA GLY A 83 0.12 -12.93 -13.46
C GLY A 83 -1.21 -12.57 -12.80
N ILE A 84 -1.82 -13.49 -12.07
CA ILE A 84 -3.05 -13.23 -11.29
C ILE A 84 -2.78 -12.16 -10.23
N GLN A 85 -1.70 -12.30 -9.43
CA GLN A 85 -1.39 -11.33 -8.37
C GLN A 85 -1.07 -9.94 -8.94
N ALA A 86 -0.32 -9.86 -10.05
CA ALA A 86 -0.02 -8.61 -10.72
C ALA A 86 -1.28 -7.93 -11.28
N MET A 87 -2.18 -8.70 -11.90
CA MET A 87 -3.47 -8.19 -12.38
C MET A 87 -4.34 -7.71 -11.23
N SER A 88 -4.46 -8.50 -10.15
CA SER A 88 -5.17 -8.10 -8.94
C SER A 88 -4.60 -6.83 -8.32
N CYS A 89 -3.27 -6.66 -8.33
CA CYS A 89 -2.61 -5.43 -7.93
C CYS A 89 -3.10 -4.24 -8.76
N GLY A 90 -3.02 -4.33 -10.09
CA GLY A 90 -3.48 -3.27 -10.98
C GLY A 90 -4.96 -2.92 -10.79
N ILE A 91 -5.83 -3.92 -10.63
CA ILE A 91 -7.26 -3.73 -10.38
C ILE A 91 -7.49 -2.99 -9.04
N LEU A 92 -6.85 -3.43 -7.95
CA LEU A 92 -7.02 -2.83 -6.64
C LEU A 92 -6.49 -1.39 -6.60
N PHE A 93 -5.34 -1.12 -7.22
CA PHE A 93 -4.82 0.25 -7.36
C PHE A 93 -5.76 1.13 -8.15
N SER A 94 -6.24 0.66 -9.30
CA SER A 94 -7.13 1.43 -10.17
C SER A 94 -8.44 1.74 -9.45
N TRP A 95 -9.05 0.73 -8.82
CA TRP A 95 -10.27 0.89 -8.02
C TRP A 95 -10.06 1.88 -6.88
N SER A 96 -9.00 1.71 -6.09
CA SER A 96 -8.71 2.59 -4.95
C SER A 96 -8.53 4.04 -5.39
N ILE A 97 -7.72 4.30 -6.43
CA ILE A 97 -7.48 5.66 -6.92
C ILE A 97 -8.78 6.27 -7.45
N LEU A 98 -9.52 5.56 -8.30
CA LEU A 98 -10.73 6.08 -8.92
C LEU A 98 -11.80 6.40 -7.86
N VAL A 99 -12.09 5.46 -6.96
CA VAL A 99 -13.12 5.65 -5.95
C VAL A 99 -12.71 6.72 -4.94
N SER A 100 -11.46 6.70 -4.46
CA SER A 100 -10.98 7.73 -3.53
C SER A 100 -11.02 9.13 -4.15
N LEU A 101 -10.60 9.29 -5.41
CA LEU A 101 -10.65 10.60 -6.08
C LEU A 101 -12.09 11.10 -6.24
N ILE A 102 -13.03 10.23 -6.63
CA ILE A 102 -14.44 10.60 -6.75
C ILE A 102 -15.00 11.04 -5.40
N LEU A 103 -14.77 10.26 -4.35
CA LEU A 103 -15.30 10.56 -3.01
C LEU A 103 -14.68 11.84 -2.45
N LEU A 104 -13.35 11.98 -2.50
CA LEU A 104 -12.66 13.17 -2.03
C LEU A 104 -13.07 14.42 -2.82
N TYR A 105 -13.27 14.29 -4.13
CA TYR A 105 -13.78 15.41 -4.94
C TYR A 105 -15.19 15.83 -4.51
N ILE A 106 -16.09 14.88 -4.25
CA ILE A 106 -17.44 15.17 -3.74
C ILE A 106 -17.36 15.87 -2.38
N VAL A 107 -16.57 15.34 -1.45
CA VAL A 107 -16.39 15.95 -0.11
C VAL A 107 -15.81 17.36 -0.23
N HIS A 108 -14.82 17.57 -1.09
CA HIS A 108 -14.25 18.89 -1.35
C HIS A 108 -15.28 19.89 -1.86
N LYS A 109 -16.26 19.46 -2.68
CA LYS A 109 -17.31 20.35 -3.20
C LYS A 109 -18.43 20.63 -2.21
N VAL A 110 -18.73 19.69 -1.31
CA VAL A 110 -19.86 19.81 -0.37
C VAL A 110 -19.44 20.48 0.94
N VAL A 111 -18.30 20.08 1.49
CA VAL A 111 -17.84 20.51 2.82
C VAL A 111 -16.58 21.37 2.74
N GLY A 112 -15.71 21.08 1.77
CA GLY A 112 -14.34 21.60 1.75
C GLY A 112 -13.44 20.76 2.66
N MET A 113 -12.32 20.26 2.13
CA MET A 113 -11.43 19.32 2.86
C MET A 113 -10.20 19.98 3.49
N ARG A 114 -9.74 21.11 2.94
CA ARG A 114 -8.52 21.78 3.38
C ARG A 114 -8.89 23.09 4.06
N MET A 115 -8.29 23.33 5.22
CA MET A 115 -8.43 24.58 5.94
C MET A 115 -7.83 25.76 5.14
N PRO A 116 -8.29 27.00 5.38
CA PRO A 116 -7.65 28.18 4.82
C PRO A 116 -6.16 28.25 5.21
N LEU A 117 -5.33 28.81 4.34
CA LEU A 117 -3.87 28.88 4.56
C LEU A 117 -3.51 29.60 5.87
N GLU A 118 -4.26 30.64 6.23
CA GLU A 118 -4.06 31.41 7.46
C GLU A 118 -4.27 30.54 8.71
N GLU A 119 -5.29 29.69 8.70
CA GLU A 119 -5.58 28.74 9.77
C GLU A 119 -4.57 27.58 9.75
N GLU A 120 -4.14 27.13 8.56
CA GLU A 120 -3.14 26.07 8.40
C GLU A 120 -1.80 26.45 9.03
N ILE A 121 -1.40 27.72 8.89
CA ILE A 121 -0.17 28.27 9.49
C ILE A 121 -0.28 28.37 11.01
N LEU A 122 -1.46 28.72 11.54
CA LEU A 122 -1.71 28.77 13.00
C LEU A 122 -1.73 27.38 13.64
N GLY A 123 -2.06 26.36 12.85
CA GLY A 123 -2.07 24.96 13.24
C GLY A 123 -3.45 24.49 13.73
N PRO A 124 -3.88 23.28 13.33
CA PRO A 124 -5.20 22.75 13.69
C PRO A 124 -5.35 22.53 15.21
N ASP A 125 -4.26 22.27 15.93
CA ASP A 125 -4.27 22.15 17.41
C ASP A 125 -4.85 23.41 18.07
N TYR A 126 -4.51 24.60 17.57
CA TYR A 126 -5.01 25.86 18.11
C TYR A 126 -6.41 26.18 17.58
N ILE A 127 -6.65 26.00 16.28
CA ILE A 127 -7.90 26.38 15.61
C ILE A 127 -9.07 25.48 16.00
N ASP A 128 -8.88 24.15 15.95
CA ASP A 128 -9.96 23.17 16.17
C ASP A 128 -10.05 22.70 17.63
N HIS A 129 -8.95 22.79 18.39
CA HIS A 129 -8.85 22.18 19.72
C HIS A 129 -8.45 23.15 20.85
N CYS A 130 -8.20 24.43 20.54
CA CYS A 130 -7.80 25.45 21.51
C CYS A 130 -6.57 25.05 22.36
N LEU A 131 -5.71 24.18 21.84
CA LEU A 131 -4.48 23.75 22.49
C LEU A 131 -3.37 24.74 22.14
N LYS A 132 -2.69 25.27 23.17
CA LYS A 132 -1.52 26.13 23.02
C LYS A 132 -0.28 25.32 23.35
N HIS A 133 0.73 25.41 22.49
CA HIS A 133 2.07 24.89 22.76
C HIS A 133 2.87 26.04 23.37
N ASP A 134 3.00 26.02 24.69
CA ASP A 134 3.78 26.99 25.49
C ASP A 134 5.30 26.76 25.35
#